data_AF-B9R8M2-F1
#
_entry.id   AF-B9R8M2-F1
#
_cell.length_a   1.000
_cell.length_b   1.000
_cell.length_c   1.000
_cell.angle_alpha   90.00
_cell.angle_beta   90.00
_cell.angle_gamma   90.00
#
_symmetry.space_group_name_H-M   'P 1'
#
loop_
_entity.id
_entity.type
_entity.pdbx_description
1 polymer ?
#
loop_
_entity_poly.entity_id
_entity_poly.type
_entity_poly.pdbx_seq_one_letter_code
_entity_poly.pdbx_strand_id
1 'polypeptide(L)'
;MSESIKAISELGFNDGADCLGFSSWCNFDYYGADFGWENPVWVNSIDLSDSAFINLIMLVDTRLGDSTEAWVILDKQDMALLVCNPDLIKLASIDPSPLVINNFVLG
;
A
#
# COMPACT_ATOMS: atom_id res chain seq x y z
N MET A 1 7.87 12.06 -5.34
CA MET A 1 7.04 10.86 -5.56
C MET A 1 5.79 11.18 -6.38
N SER A 2 5.00 12.20 -6.03
CA SER A 2 3.85 12.63 -6.84
C SER A 2 4.21 12.99 -8.29
N GLU A 3 5.33 13.68 -8.53
CA GLU A 3 5.80 13.98 -9.89
C GLU A 3 6.16 12.72 -10.68
N SER A 4 6.82 11.75 -10.03
CA SER A 4 7.17 10.47 -10.64
C SER A 4 5.94 9.63 -10.96
N ILE A 5 4.95 9.61 -10.06
CA ILE A 5 3.66 8.95 -10.28
C ILE A 5 2.95 9.63 -11.45
N LYS A 6 2.85 10.96 -11.46
CA LYS A 6 2.24 11.71 -12.57
C LYS A 6 2.91 11.39 -13.91
N ALA A 7 4.24 11.38 -13.97
CA ALA A 7 4.96 11.02 -15.19
C ALA A 7 4.67 9.58 -15.64
N ILE A 8 4.60 8.61 -14.72
CA ILE A 8 4.23 7.22 -15.03
C ILE A 8 2.78 7.15 -15.53
N SER A 9 1.86 7.92 -14.95
CA SER A 9 0.47 7.98 -15.42
C SER A 9 0.40 8.49 -16.86
N GLU A 10 1.10 9.58 -17.17
CA GLU A 10 1.13 10.17 -18.50
C GLU A 10 1.77 9.22 -19.53
N LEU A 11 2.70 8.35 -19.13
CA LEU A 11 3.27 7.34 -20.00
C LEU A 11 2.30 6.16 -20.27
N GLY A 12 1.50 5.76 -19.28
CA GLY A 12 0.62 4.59 -19.36
C GLY A 12 -0.74 4.84 -20.00
N PHE A 13 -1.33 6.04 -19.83
CA PHE A 13 -2.70 6.30 -20.28
C PHE A 13 -2.85 6.64 -21.77
N ASN A 14 -1.75 6.88 -22.50
CA ASN A 14 -1.82 7.39 -23.88
C ASN A 14 -2.08 6.32 -24.96
N ASP A 15 -2.03 5.02 -24.65
CA ASP A 15 -2.18 3.93 -25.63
C ASP A 15 -3.35 2.95 -25.35
N GLY A 16 -4.23 3.27 -24.38
CA GLY A 16 -5.39 2.43 -24.06
C GLY A 16 -5.06 1.09 -23.39
N ALA A 17 -3.84 0.93 -22.87
CA ALA A 17 -3.41 -0.25 -22.12
C ALA A 17 -3.72 -0.08 -20.63
N ASP A 18 -4.24 -1.13 -20.00
CA ASP A 18 -4.39 -1.19 -18.55
C ASP A 18 -3.01 -1.26 -17.89
N CYS A 19 -2.68 -0.28 -17.05
CA CYS A 19 -1.39 -0.19 -16.37
C CYS A 19 -1.54 -0.40 -14.87
N LEU A 20 -0.81 -1.37 -14.33
CA LEU A 20 -0.68 -1.62 -12.89
C LEU A 20 0.77 -1.35 -12.46
N GLY A 21 0.96 -0.30 -11.68
CA GLY A 21 2.25 0.07 -11.10
C GLY A 21 2.56 -0.72 -9.84
N PHE A 22 3.85 -0.93 -9.59
CA PHE A 22 4.36 -1.49 -8.34
C PHE A 22 5.47 -0.61 -7.79
N SER A 23 5.47 -0.44 -6.47
CA SER A 23 6.54 0.22 -5.74
C SER A 23 6.82 -0.58 -4.47
N SER A 24 8.09 -0.71 -4.11
CA SER A 24 8.50 -1.43 -2.90
C SER A 24 9.24 -0.48 -1.97
N TRP A 25 8.78 -0.47 -0.73
CA TRP A 25 9.34 0.22 0.43
C TRP A 25 9.99 -0.79 1.39
N CYS A 26 10.18 -2.03 0.95
CA CYS A 26 10.83 -3.07 1.74
C CYS A 26 12.32 -2.72 1.92
N ASN A 27 12.87 -3.00 3.10
CA ASN A 27 14.26 -2.73 3.50
C ASN A 27 14.66 -1.25 3.57
N PHE A 28 13.68 -0.32 3.65
CA PHE A 28 13.94 1.10 3.89
C PHE A 28 14.09 1.46 5.37
N ASP A 29 13.91 0.48 6.27
CA ASP A 29 14.03 0.63 7.73
C ASP A 29 13.10 1.71 8.33
N TYR A 30 11.91 1.89 7.75
CA TYR A 30 10.95 2.89 8.21
C TYR A 30 10.52 2.68 9.67
N TYR A 31 10.41 1.43 10.12
CA TYR A 31 10.08 1.11 11.51
C TYR A 31 11.24 1.27 12.49
N GLY A 32 12.46 1.53 12.00
CA GLY A 32 13.62 1.90 12.81
C GLY A 32 13.73 3.42 13.06
N ALA A 33 12.85 4.23 12.47
CA ALA A 33 12.91 5.69 12.56
C ALA A 33 12.44 6.21 13.94
N ASP A 34 13.36 6.35 14.89
CA ASP A 34 13.11 6.98 16.19
C ASP A 34 13.49 8.48 16.16
N PHE A 35 12.49 9.34 16.34
CA PHE A 35 12.68 10.79 16.43
C PHE A 35 12.69 11.31 17.88
N GLY A 36 12.72 10.43 18.88
CA GLY A 36 12.62 10.74 20.31
C GLY A 36 11.25 10.42 20.93
N TRP A 37 10.35 9.80 20.17
CA TRP A 37 8.99 9.43 20.59
C TRP A 37 8.66 7.97 20.26
N GLU A 38 9.67 7.10 20.31
CA GLU A 38 9.58 5.71 19.91
C GLU A 38 9.41 5.53 18.38
N ASN A 39 9.43 4.27 17.97
CA ASN A 39 9.31 3.86 16.58
C ASN A 39 7.86 3.93 16.09
N PRO A 40 7.63 4.11 14.78
CA PRO A 40 6.29 4.09 14.20
C PRO A 40 5.54 2.79 14.52
N VAL A 41 4.24 2.92 14.81
CA VAL A 41 3.34 1.76 14.93
C VAL A 41 2.95 1.23 13.55
N TRP A 42 2.82 2.13 12.56
CA TRP A 42 2.43 1.80 11.20
C TRP A 42 2.96 2.84 10.21
N VAL A 43 3.31 2.38 9.01
CA VAL A 43 3.80 3.20 7.91
C VAL A 43 2.84 3.04 6.74
N ASN A 44 2.36 4.15 6.20
CA ASN A 44 1.47 4.17 5.05
C ASN A 44 1.84 5.29 4.07
N SER A 45 1.49 5.13 2.81
CA SER A 45 1.55 6.20 1.81
C SER A 45 0.37 7.16 1.97
N ILE A 46 0.60 8.44 1.64
CA ILE A 46 -0.48 9.44 1.55
C ILE A 46 -1.46 9.07 0.43
N ASP A 47 -2.72 9.45 0.60
CA ASP A 47 -3.76 9.27 -0.42
C ASP A 47 -3.37 10.01 -1.72
N LEU A 48 -3.41 9.30 -2.84
CA LEU A 48 -3.04 9.79 -4.17
C LEU A 48 -4.26 10.31 -4.96
N SER A 49 -5.42 10.47 -4.30
CA SER A 49 -6.72 10.81 -4.90
C SER A 49 -6.73 12.01 -5.85
N ASP A 50 -5.83 12.98 -5.67
CA ASP A 50 -5.99 14.30 -6.28
C ASP A 50 -5.12 14.56 -7.53
N SER A 51 -4.16 13.70 -7.89
CA SER A 51 -3.18 14.06 -8.94
C SER A 51 -2.96 13.09 -10.09
N ALA A 52 -3.33 11.81 -10.00
CA ALA A 52 -3.31 10.84 -11.10
C ALA A 52 -3.73 9.50 -10.51
N PHE A 53 -4.95 9.04 -10.80
CA PHE A 53 -5.32 7.67 -10.46
C PHE A 53 -4.54 6.72 -11.36
N ILE A 54 -3.49 6.12 -10.83
CA ILE A 54 -2.85 4.94 -11.40
C ILE A 54 -3.21 3.78 -10.49
N ASN A 55 -3.60 2.66 -11.08
CA ASN A 55 -3.67 1.40 -10.35
C ASN A 55 -2.26 1.08 -9.83
N LEU A 56 -2.06 1.12 -8.53
CA LEU A 56 -0.75 1.06 -7.88
C LEU A 56 -0.79 0.13 -6.68
N ILE A 57 0.22 -0.74 -6.59
CA ILE A 57 0.46 -1.61 -5.44
C ILE A 57 1.76 -1.16 -4.75
N MET A 58 1.66 -0.81 -3.47
CA MET A 58 2.82 -0.52 -2.63
C MET A 58 3.10 -1.71 -1.72
N LEU A 59 4.33 -2.23 -1.77
CA LEU A 59 4.80 -3.28 -0.87
C LEU A 59 5.58 -2.65 0.28
N VAL A 60 5.15 -2.89 1.51
CA VAL A 60 5.72 -2.28 2.72
C VAL A 60 6.01 -3.39 3.72
N ASP A 61 7.17 -3.37 4.37
CA ASP A 61 7.45 -4.31 5.45
C ASP A 61 6.45 -4.12 6.60
N THR A 62 6.16 -5.18 7.35
CA THR A 62 5.47 -5.05 8.63
C THR A 62 6.42 -4.51 9.70
N ARG A 63 5.84 -4.03 10.81
CA ARG A 63 6.61 -3.54 11.96
C ARG A 63 7.63 -4.54 12.51
N LEU A 64 7.28 -5.83 12.50
CA LEU A 64 8.16 -6.90 12.98
C LEU A 64 9.19 -7.35 11.92
N GLY A 65 9.04 -6.91 10.67
CA GLY A 65 9.90 -7.29 9.55
C GLY A 65 9.80 -8.77 9.16
N ASP A 66 8.79 -9.48 9.63
CA ASP A 66 8.58 -10.91 9.36
C ASP A 66 7.76 -11.18 8.09
N SER A 67 7.06 -10.15 7.62
CA SER A 67 6.12 -10.22 6.51
C SER A 67 5.98 -8.86 5.81
N THR A 68 5.35 -8.87 4.63
CA THR A 68 5.15 -7.69 3.79
C THR A 68 3.65 -7.44 3.61
N GLU A 69 3.22 -6.21 3.86
CA GLU A 69 1.89 -5.69 3.55
C GLU A 69 1.84 -5.18 2.10
N ALA A 70 0.71 -5.42 1.43
CA ALA A 70 0.43 -4.86 0.11
C ALA A 70 -0.71 -3.85 0.20
N TRP A 71 -0.39 -2.58 -0.04
CA TRP A 71 -1.38 -1.52 -0.14
C TRP A 71 -1.82 -1.39 -1.59
N VAL A 72 -3.10 -1.65 -1.82
CA VAL A 72 -3.67 -1.73 -3.17
C VAL A 72 -4.55 -0.51 -3.40
N ILE A 73 -4.13 0.33 -4.34
CA ILE A 73 -4.86 1.51 -4.79
C ILE A 73 -5.32 1.21 -6.22
N LEU A 74 -6.63 1.07 -6.41
CA LEU A 74 -7.24 0.81 -7.71
C LEU A 74 -8.38 1.80 -7.91
N ASP A 75 -8.79 1.99 -9.17
CA ASP A 75 -10.08 2.62 -9.42
C ASP A 75 -11.23 1.77 -8.83
N LYS A 76 -12.41 2.39 -8.72
CA LYS A 76 -13.56 1.78 -8.04
C LYS A 76 -14.04 0.49 -8.70
N GLN A 77 -13.94 0.37 -10.04
CA GLN A 77 -14.42 -0.79 -10.77
C GLN A 77 -13.49 -1.97 -10.54
N ASP A 78 -12.18 -1.76 -10.69
CA ASP A 78 -11.17 -2.79 -10.45
C ASP A 78 -11.12 -3.22 -8.98
N MET A 79 -11.24 -2.28 -8.04
CA MET A 79 -11.33 -2.61 -6.62
C MET A 79 -12.56 -3.47 -6.31
N ALA A 80 -13.71 -3.20 -6.95
CA ALA A 80 -14.91 -4.02 -6.76
C ALA A 80 -14.72 -5.47 -7.25
N LEU A 81 -13.93 -5.68 -8.31
CA LEU A 81 -13.57 -7.01 -8.79
C LEU A 81 -12.59 -7.70 -7.83
N LEU A 82 -11.60 -6.96 -7.32
CA LEU A 82 -10.59 -7.47 -6.39
C LEU A 82 -11.23 -8.00 -5.09
N VAL A 83 -12.15 -7.24 -4.49
CA VAL A 83 -12.82 -7.64 -3.24
C VAL A 83 -13.79 -8.81 -3.43
N CYS A 84 -14.22 -9.09 -4.65
CA CYS A 84 -15.00 -10.29 -4.96
C CYS A 84 -14.15 -11.57 -5.05
N ASN A 85 -12.82 -11.45 -5.12
CA ASN A 85 -11.94 -12.61 -5.20
C ASN A 85 -11.79 -13.28 -3.82
N PRO A 86 -12.23 -14.55 -3.66
CA PRO A 86 -12.25 -15.23 -2.37
C PRO A 86 -10.86 -15.56 -1.82
N ASP A 87 -9.82 -15.60 -2.65
CA ASP A 87 -8.46 -15.89 -2.20
C ASP A 87 -7.74 -14.62 -1.74
N LEU A 88 -8.01 -13.48 -2.40
CA LEU A 88 -7.45 -12.20 -2.00
C LEU A 88 -8.12 -11.66 -0.73
N ILE A 89 -9.43 -11.83 -0.58
CA ILE A 89 -10.13 -11.35 0.63
C ILE A 89 -9.71 -12.07 1.90
N LYS A 90 -9.22 -13.32 1.81
CA LYS A 90 -8.64 -14.05 2.94
C LYS A 90 -7.33 -13.42 3.43
N LEU A 91 -6.64 -12.68 2.56
CA LEU A 91 -5.37 -12.00 2.86
C LEU A 91 -5.57 -10.53 3.25
N ALA A 92 -6.73 -9.96 2.93
CA ALA A 92 -7.01 -8.55 3.14
C ALA A 92 -7.49 -8.28 4.57
N SER A 93 -6.97 -7.20 5.17
CA SER A 93 -7.60 -6.56 6.32
C SER A 93 -8.36 -5.33 5.81
N ILE A 94 -9.69 -5.37 5.84
CA ILE A 94 -10.54 -4.26 5.38
C ILE A 94 -10.69 -3.26 6.53
N ASP A 95 -10.34 -2.00 6.28
CA ASP A 95 -10.34 -0.90 7.26
C ASP A 95 -9.54 -1.23 8.55
N PRO A 96 -8.24 -1.57 8.43
CA PRO A 96 -7.43 -1.91 9.59
C PRO A 96 -7.18 -0.68 10.46
N SER A 97 -7.28 -0.87 11.77
CA SER A 97 -6.87 0.14 12.75
C SER A 97 -5.39 -0.05 13.13
N PRO A 98 -4.56 1.00 13.11
CA PRO A 98 -3.17 0.93 13.56
C PRO A 98 -3.04 0.42 15.01
N LEU A 99 -4.07 0.60 15.83
CA LEU A 99 -4.07 0.21 17.23
C LEU A 99 -4.35 -1.29 17.43
N VAL A 100 -5.00 -1.95 16.46
CA VAL A 100 -5.43 -3.35 16.58
C VAL A 100 -4.36 -4.31 16.08
N ILE A 101 -3.45 -3.86 15.20
CA ILE A 101 -2.37 -4.66 14.60
C ILE A 101 -1.41 -5.24 15.68
N ASN A 102 -1.34 -4.64 16.87
CA ASN A 102 -0.49 -5.11 17.98
C ASN A 102 -1.05 -6.30 18.80
N ASN A 103 -2.25 -6.82 18.52
CA ASN A 103 -2.88 -7.85 19.36
C ASN A 103 -2.44 -9.30 19.10
N PHE A 104 -1.42 -9.53 18.25
CA PHE A 104 -0.89 -10.88 17.96
C PHE A 104 0.40 -11.23 18.71
N VAL A 105 0.61 -10.70 19.92
CA VAL A 105 1.70 -11.18 20.79
C VAL A 105 1.18 -11.50 22.19
N LEU A 106 0.59 -12.70 22.34
CA LEU A 106 0.67 -13.50 23.57
C LEU A 106 0.49 -14.98 23.20
N GLY A 107 1.62 -15.65 22.94
CA GLY A 107 1.77 -17.10 22.87
C GLY A 107 3.13 -17.48 23.45
#